data_AF-A0A9E1KZX9-F1
#
_entry.id   AF-A0A9E1KZX9-F1
#
_cell.length_a   1.000
_cell.length_b   1.000
_cell.length_c   1.000
_cell.angle_alpha   90.00
_cell.angle_beta   90.00
_cell.angle_gamma   90.00
#
_symmetry.space_group_name_H-M   'P 1'
#
loop_
_entity.id
_entity.type
_entity.pdbx_description
1 polymer ?
#
loop_
_entity_poly.entity_id
_entity_poly.type
_entity_poly.pdbx_seq_one_letter_code
_entity_poly.pdbx_strand_id
1 'polypeptide(L)'
;MSLLVVSSAIVLVAAVTIITGVGSYKVYHVTESIEFCGQLCHSVMNPEWVTYHNSTHARVKCVECHIGEGADWFVKSKLSGLRQIFSG
;
A
#
# COMPACT_ATOMS: atom_id res chain seq x y z
N MET A 1 29.65 -4.60 -29.98
CA MET A 1 28.18 -4.45 -30.05
C MET A 1 27.49 -5.21 -28.92
N SER A 2 27.69 -6.52 -28.80
CA SER A 2 27.01 -7.35 -27.79
C SER A 2 27.32 -6.96 -26.32
N LEU A 3 28.56 -6.59 -26.01
CA LEU A 3 28.94 -6.19 -24.63
C LEU A 3 28.29 -4.87 -24.20
N LEU A 4 28.19 -3.88 -25.10
CA LEU A 4 27.53 -2.59 -24.83
C LEU A 4 26.02 -2.77 -24.62
N VAL A 5 25.38 -3.64 -25.39
CA VAL A 5 23.95 -3.96 -25.25
C VAL A 5 23.69 -4.63 -23.89
N VAL A 6 24.55 -5.57 -23.48
CA VAL A 6 24.43 -6.26 -22.19
C VAL A 6 24.63 -5.29 -21.02
N SER A 7 25.66 -4.44 -21.04
CA SER A 7 25.89 -3.46 -19.97
C SER A 7 24.75 -2.46 -19.83
N SER A 8 24.24 -1.92 -20.94
CA SER A 8 23.10 -1.00 -20.93
C SER A 8 21.82 -1.67 -20.41
N ALA A 9 21.58 -2.93 -20.77
CA ALA A 9 20.44 -3.69 -20.27
C ALA A 9 20.53 -3.92 -18.75
N ILE A 10 21.71 -4.26 -18.23
CA ILE A 10 21.93 -4.44 -16.78
C ILE A 10 21.67 -3.14 -16.02
N VAL A 11 22.20 -2.02 -16.50
CA VAL A 11 21.99 -0.69 -15.88
C VAL A 11 20.49 -0.35 -15.86
N LEU A 12 19.77 -0.62 -16.95
CA LEU A 12 18.35 -0.31 -17.05
C LEU A 12 17.51 -1.19 -16.11
N VAL A 13 17.80 -2.50 -16.04
CA VAL A 13 17.14 -3.42 -15.10
C VAL A 13 17.42 -3.02 -13.65
N ALA A 14 18.66 -2.67 -13.32
CA ALA A 14 19.03 -2.22 -11.98
C ALA A 14 18.30 -0.93 -11.61
N ALA A 15 18.26 0.05 -12.51
CA ALA A 15 17.55 1.31 -12.31
C ALA A 15 16.05 1.08 -12.09
N VAL A 16 15.41 0.27 -12.94
CA VAL A 16 13.98 -0.07 -12.80
C VAL A 16 13.72 -0.74 -11.45
N THR A 17 14.53 -1.72 -11.06
CA THR A 17 14.35 -2.46 -9.79
C THR A 17 14.50 -1.55 -8.57
N ILE A 18 15.45 -0.62 -8.59
CA ILE A 18 15.64 0.35 -7.50
C ILE A 18 14.45 1.30 -7.43
N ILE A 19 14.04 1.86 -8.57
CA ILE A 19 12.92 2.81 -8.64
C ILE A 19 11.64 2.14 -8.17
N THR A 20 11.35 0.92 -8.64
CA THR A 20 10.14 0.19 -8.21
C THR A 20 10.22 -0.21 -6.75
N GLY A 21 11.37 -0.68 -6.25
CA GLY A 21 11.54 -1.00 -4.82
C GLY A 21 11.27 0.20 -3.91
N VAL A 22 11.85 1.36 -4.22
CA VAL A 22 11.62 2.60 -3.46
C VAL A 22 10.17 3.08 -3.59
N GLY A 23 9.62 3.04 -4.80
CA GLY A 23 8.22 3.40 -5.07
C GLY A 23 7.25 2.53 -4.28
N SER A 24 7.43 1.21 -4.32
CA SER A 24 6.61 0.25 -3.58
C SER A 24 6.69 0.46 -2.07
N TYR A 25 7.87 0.76 -1.51
CA TYR A 25 8.01 1.05 -0.09
C TYR A 25 7.24 2.31 0.34
N LYS A 26 7.26 3.36 -0.50
CA LYS A 26 6.49 4.58 -0.25
C LYS A 26 4.99 4.32 -0.35
N VAL A 27 4.56 3.60 -1.39
CA VAL A 27 3.16 3.20 -1.56
C VAL A 27 2.69 2.38 -0.36
N TYR A 28 3.48 1.40 0.09
CA TYR A 28 3.20 0.61 1.29
C TYR A 28 2.86 1.52 2.48
N HIS A 29 3.72 2.50 2.80
CA HIS A 29 3.52 3.41 3.94
C HIS A 29 2.27 4.28 3.81
N VAL A 30 1.97 4.73 2.59
CA VAL A 30 0.77 5.53 2.31
C VAL A 30 -0.48 4.66 2.47
N THR A 31 -0.51 3.48 1.86
CA THR A 31 -1.67 2.57 1.89
C THR A 31 -1.97 1.97 3.27
N GLU A 32 -1.07 2.17 4.23
CA GLU A 32 -1.22 1.76 5.62
C GLU A 32 -1.40 2.93 6.59
N SER A 33 -1.57 4.15 6.06
CA SER A 33 -1.83 5.34 6.85
C SER A 33 -3.32 5.47 7.19
N ILE A 34 -3.59 6.23 8.26
CA ILE A 34 -4.95 6.49 8.75
C ILE A 34 -5.75 7.30 7.72
N GLU A 35 -5.08 8.24 7.04
CA GLU A 35 -5.65 9.06 5.97
C GLU A 35 -6.07 8.21 4.78
N PHE A 36 -5.25 7.26 4.35
CA PHE A 36 -5.63 6.35 3.28
C PHE A 36 -6.84 5.51 3.67
N CYS A 37 -6.84 4.92 4.86
CA CYS A 37 -7.93 4.07 5.33
C CYS A 37 -9.26 4.82 5.44
N GLY A 38 -9.28 6.03 5.99
CA GLY A 38 -10.53 6.74 6.29
C GLY A 38 -10.95 7.81 5.29
N GLN A 39 -10.02 8.42 4.56
CA GLN A 39 -10.32 9.59 3.72
C GLN A 39 -10.32 9.28 2.23
N LEU A 40 -9.57 8.27 1.76
CA LEU A 40 -9.47 8.01 0.32
C LEU A 40 -10.80 7.51 -0.24
N CYS A 41 -11.40 6.49 0.41
CA CYS A 41 -12.72 5.98 0.08
C CYS A 41 -13.78 6.65 0.99
N HIS A 42 -13.81 7.99 1.02
CA HIS A 42 -14.60 8.77 1.97
C HIS A 42 -16.09 8.42 2.05
N SER A 43 -16.68 7.82 1.00
CA SER A 43 -18.11 7.49 1.01
C SER A 43 -18.37 6.20 1.76
N VAL A 44 -17.50 5.20 1.57
CA VAL A 44 -17.65 3.88 2.17
C VAL A 44 -17.03 3.85 3.55
N MET A 45 -15.90 4.56 3.74
CA MET A 45 -15.11 4.55 4.99
C MET A 45 -15.43 5.72 5.96
N ASN A 46 -16.44 6.56 5.67
CA ASN A 46 -16.82 7.66 6.58
C ASN A 46 -17.17 7.17 8.00
N PRO A 47 -18.00 6.12 8.17
CA PRO A 47 -18.37 5.63 9.50
C PRO A 47 -17.15 5.23 10.33
N GLU A 48 -16.18 4.58 9.71
CA GLU A 48 -14.92 4.14 10.30
C GLU A 48 -14.03 5.33 10.64
N TRP A 49 -13.95 6.34 9.78
CA TRP A 49 -13.22 7.59 10.05
C TRP A 49 -13.77 8.32 11.28
N VAL A 50 -15.09 8.46 11.39
CA VAL A 50 -15.74 9.09 12.56
C VAL A 50 -15.51 8.25 13.82
N THR A 51 -15.65 6.93 13.72
CA THR A 51 -15.45 6.02 14.86
C THR A 51 -14.01 6.06 15.35
N TYR A 52 -13.03 6.08 14.44
CA TYR A 52 -11.61 6.17 14.77
C TYR A 52 -11.32 7.37 15.68
N HIS A 53 -11.81 8.56 15.32
CA HIS A 53 -11.59 9.79 16.09
C HIS A 53 -12.26 9.79 17.47
N ASN A 54 -13.39 9.10 17.59
CA ASN A 54 -14.14 8.99 18.84
C ASN A 54 -13.72 7.78 19.69
N SER A 55 -12.70 7.03 19.25
CA SER A 55 -12.24 5.83 19.95
C SER A 55 -11.00 6.09 20.80
N THR A 56 -10.73 5.19 21.75
CA THR A 56 -9.46 5.16 22.48
C THR A 56 -8.25 4.79 21.60
N HIS A 57 -8.50 4.34 20.36
CA HIS A 57 -7.49 3.93 19.38
C HIS A 57 -7.15 5.03 18.36
N ALA A 58 -7.60 6.28 18.56
CA ALA A 58 -7.35 7.42 17.67
C ALA A 58 -5.86 7.82 17.48
N ARG A 59 -4.91 7.00 17.97
CA ARG A 59 -3.46 7.25 17.96
C ARG A 59 -2.64 6.07 17.42
N VAL A 60 -3.30 5.00 16.98
CA VAL A 60 -2.65 3.82 16.38
C VAL A 60 -3.16 3.65 14.96
N LYS A 61 -2.38 3.06 14.06
CA LYS A 61 -2.83 2.90 12.68
C LYS A 61 -3.93 1.84 12.61
N CYS A 62 -4.88 2.03 11.68
CA CYS A 62 -5.96 1.06 11.43
C CYS A 62 -5.40 -0.35 11.17
N VAL A 63 -4.27 -0.42 10.44
CA VAL A 63 -3.64 -1.68 10.03
C VAL A 63 -3.02 -2.46 11.19
N GLU A 64 -2.72 -1.84 12.33
CA GLU A 64 -2.17 -2.54 13.50
C GLU A 64 -3.14 -3.57 14.08
N CYS A 65 -4.45 -3.38 13.86
CA CYS A 65 -5.50 -4.30 14.29
C CYS A 65 -6.21 -4.98 13.10
N HIS A 66 -6.38 -4.28 11.97
CA HIS A 66 -7.21 -4.76 10.85
C HIS A 66 -6.44 -5.51 9.76
N ILE A 67 -5.11 -5.43 9.72
CA ILE A 67 -4.28 -6.18 8.77
C ILE A 67 -3.35 -7.07 9.58
N GLY A 68 -3.44 -8.39 9.36
CA GLY A 68 -2.56 -9.34 10.05
C GLY A 68 -1.08 -9.08 9.77
N GLU A 69 -0.23 -9.54 10.68
CA GLU A 69 1.21 -9.34 10.56
C GLU A 69 1.82 -10.15 9.40
N GLY A 70 2.87 -9.60 8.79
CA GLY A 70 3.67 -10.28 7.78
C GLY A 70 3.17 -10.12 6.34
N ALA A 71 4.02 -10.57 5.41
CA ALA A 71 3.85 -10.29 3.98
C ALA A 71 2.61 -10.97 3.36
N ASP A 72 2.20 -12.14 3.84
CA ASP A 72 1.02 -12.85 3.33
C ASP A 72 -0.28 -12.07 3.60
N TRP A 73 -0.45 -11.58 4.83
CA TRP A 73 -1.61 -10.75 5.20
C TRP A 73 -1.60 -9.39 4.52
N PHE A 74 -0.41 -8.82 4.30
CA PHE A 74 -0.26 -7.66 3.44
C PHE A 74 -0.84 -7.96 2.05
N VAL A 75 -0.38 -9.00 1.35
CA VAL A 75 -0.87 -9.29 -0.01
C VAL A 75 -2.38 -9.59 -0.02
N LYS A 76 -2.87 -10.39 0.93
CA LYS A 76 -4.30 -10.75 1.02
C LYS A 76 -5.20 -9.53 1.19
N SER A 77 -4.86 -8.64 2.13
CA SER A 77 -5.66 -7.43 2.40
C SER A 77 -5.74 -6.51 1.18
N LYS A 78 -4.63 -6.34 0.45
CA LYS A 78 -4.59 -5.47 -0.73
C LYS A 78 -5.33 -6.10 -1.92
N LEU A 79 -5.25 -7.41 -2.13
CA LEU A 79 -6.03 -8.10 -3.17
C LEU A 79 -7.54 -8.08 -2.89
N SER A 80 -7.95 -8.18 -1.61
CA SER A 80 -9.35 -8.03 -1.21
C SER A 80 -9.85 -6.61 -1.50
N GLY A 81 -9.08 -5.59 -1.13
CA GLY A 81 -9.40 -4.19 -1.41
C GLY A 81 -9.50 -3.90 -2.91
N LEU A 82 -8.59 -4.44 -3.73
CA LEU A 82 -8.66 -4.29 -5.19
C LEU A 82 -9.98 -4.84 -5.76
N ARG A 83 -10.49 -5.97 -5.26
CA ARG A 83 -11.80 -6.48 -5.71
C ARG A 83 -12.92 -5.49 -5.43
N GLN A 84 -12.90 -4.82 -4.28
CA GLN A 84 -13.95 -3.86 -3.92
C GLN A 84 -14.02 -2.68 -4.88
N ILE A 85 -12.89 -2.27 -5.48
CA ILE A 85 -12.85 -1.23 -6.51
C ILE A 85 -13.60 -1.67 -7.78
N PHE A 86 -13.52 -2.95 -8.15
CA PHE A 86 -14.13 -3.48 -9.37
C PHE A 86 -15.54 -4.07 -9.18
N SER A 87 -15.94 -4.32 -7.93
CA SER A 87 -17.27 -4.85 -7.60
C SER A 87 -18.28 -3.79 -7.16
N GLY A 88 -17.88 -2.51 -7.18
CA GLY A 88 -18.70 -1.35 -6.84
C GLY A 88 -19.48 -0.80 -8.01
#